data_AF-A0AAN8QJW8-F1
#
_entry.id   AF-A0AAN8QJW8-F1
#
_cell.length_a   1.000
_cell.length_b   1.000
_cell.length_c   1.000
_cell.angle_alpha   90.00
_cell.angle_beta   90.00
_cell.angle_gamma   90.00
#
_symmetry.space_group_name_H-M   'P 1'
#
loop_
_entity.id
_entity.type
_entity.pdbx_description
1 polymer ?
#
loop_
_entity_poly.entity_id
_entity_poly.type
_entity_poly.pdbx_seq_one_letter_code
_entity_poly.pdbx_strand_id
1 'polypeptide(L)'
;MSYSKRQGSMQSADTEQPRLLTLQEQRFRIQQLERQTQAEYSAAKEILENYQKAPRFGRTLSRSLPKPGLSMESIVVREKHRLCTLIEQHNGLQCAVRAKGSQLLEMEQPMKALELDSIPDGGEQHYDQRVRELENSLEKMTIKITEAERIQKTYLRVCDHLHREVRVMPMALDQLQNSVVGGQTELGKVAHMSHTAVAAVDCTKLVQMERQLMVERRMMEKELSERRGEKEKEVEGRLEREREGERRSRKGAQKLKEQGRIGTIREGLAEDTAHIRAQQTAPVSTTPKSIVKLVENINALREALSCTDLQELETRLVSQKAIREQLQTQMTQCEELVRQSMETLAALELQYAQLKFSAGPGSDRFERLKEEMQVELEQEEERCSHWEDKLGKAQSVLHRVEKGVNNLFFRMSCVQVKDSPRELGGLDAIEKLREIDARLPTLQTTASEKTEENTADHEKVWSFLEQSTMMEPRNYKRASSPVYDSTSEDTFRFRSQEKDCSLSRKDIKRRSIQLIEVHQPKKKAQRCTKKI
;
A
#
# COMPACT_ATOMS: atom_id res chain seq x y z
N MET A 1 -43.42 38.26 -38.03
CA MET A 1 -44.04 37.20 -38.84
C MET A 1 -43.86 35.89 -38.10
N SER A 2 -44.98 35.22 -37.92
CA SER A 2 -45.27 34.06 -37.09
C SER A 2 -44.47 32.82 -37.45
N TYR A 3 -44.11 31.96 -36.49
CA TYR A 3 -44.40 30.52 -36.58
C TYR A 3 -44.59 29.92 -35.20
N SER A 4 -45.56 29.02 -35.15
CA SER A 4 -46.42 28.69 -34.03
C SER A 4 -45.86 27.56 -33.17
N LYS A 5 -45.95 27.74 -31.85
CA LYS A 5 -45.62 26.76 -30.82
C LYS A 5 -46.79 25.77 -30.72
N ARG A 6 -46.65 24.55 -31.28
CA ARG A 6 -47.57 23.43 -30.96
C ARG A 6 -47.04 22.71 -29.73
N GLN A 7 -47.76 22.87 -28.62
CA GLN A 7 -47.75 21.92 -27.52
C GLN A 7 -48.36 20.61 -28.01
N GLY A 8 -47.57 19.54 -27.98
CA GLY A 8 -48.01 18.16 -28.16
C GLY A 8 -47.71 17.39 -26.89
N SER A 9 -48.79 17.03 -26.19
CA SER A 9 -48.82 16.09 -25.06
C SER A 9 -47.97 14.85 -25.32
N MET A 10 -46.91 14.65 -24.53
CA MET A 10 -46.21 13.37 -24.42
C MET A 10 -47.18 12.35 -23.80
N GLN A 11 -47.84 11.58 -24.66
CA GLN A 11 -48.35 10.27 -24.26
C GLN A 11 -47.16 9.32 -24.20
N SER A 12 -47.05 8.64 -23.07
CA SER A 12 -46.15 7.52 -22.81
C SER A 12 -46.17 6.53 -23.97
N ALA A 13 -45.09 6.49 -24.74
CA ALA A 13 -44.81 5.36 -25.61
C ALA A 13 -44.31 4.23 -24.72
N ASP A 14 -45.22 3.31 -24.44
CA ASP A 14 -44.90 2.02 -23.84
C ASP A 14 -43.80 1.35 -24.66
N THR A 15 -42.68 1.11 -24.00
CA THR A 15 -41.68 0.13 -24.40
C THR A 15 -42.35 -1.25 -24.47
N GLU A 16 -42.95 -1.57 -25.61
CA GLU A 16 -43.32 -2.95 -25.93
C GLU A 16 -42.04 -3.74 -26.21
N GLN A 17 -41.48 -4.32 -25.14
CA GLN A 17 -40.60 -5.47 -25.28
C GLN A 17 -41.34 -6.55 -26.08
N PRO A 18 -40.69 -7.20 -27.07
CA PRO A 18 -41.34 -8.27 -27.82
C PRO A 18 -41.67 -9.39 -26.84
N ARG A 19 -42.96 -9.59 -26.55
CA ARG A 19 -43.43 -10.76 -25.83
C ARG A 19 -43.01 -11.98 -26.66
N LEU A 20 -42.03 -12.73 -26.16
CA LEU A 20 -41.66 -14.04 -26.66
C LEU A 20 -42.90 -14.93 -26.62
N LEU A 21 -43.63 -14.98 -27.73
CA LEU A 21 -44.78 -15.85 -27.91
C LEU A 21 -44.35 -17.27 -27.62
N THR A 22 -45.12 -17.96 -26.78
CA THR A 22 -44.85 -19.35 -26.43
C THR A 22 -44.85 -20.20 -27.70
N LEU A 23 -44.05 -21.27 -27.72
CA LEU A 23 -43.95 -22.19 -28.87
C LEU A 23 -45.33 -22.71 -29.33
N GLN A 24 -46.29 -22.77 -28.42
CA GLN A 24 -47.69 -23.13 -28.70
C GLN A 24 -48.46 -22.03 -29.44
N GLU A 25 -48.29 -20.76 -29.06
CA GLU A 25 -48.89 -19.61 -29.76
C GLU A 25 -48.31 -19.43 -31.16
N GLN A 26 -47.00 -19.67 -31.33
CA GLN A 26 -46.35 -19.66 -32.64
C GLN A 26 -46.93 -20.76 -33.54
N ARG A 27 -47.10 -21.98 -33.03
CA ARG A 27 -47.73 -23.08 -33.77
C ARG A 27 -49.17 -22.77 -34.17
N PHE A 28 -49.95 -22.17 -33.27
CA PHE A 28 -51.32 -21.77 -33.57
C PHE A 28 -51.39 -20.70 -34.67
N ARG A 29 -50.46 -19.73 -34.65
CA ARG A 29 -50.39 -18.66 -35.64
C ARG A 29 -49.95 -19.17 -37.01
N ILE A 30 -48.99 -20.10 -37.05
CA ILE A 30 -48.60 -20.80 -38.29
C ILE A 30 -49.81 -21.54 -38.87
N GLN A 31 -50.56 -22.29 -38.04
CA GLN A 31 -51.74 -23.01 -38.49
C GLN A 31 -52.86 -22.07 -39.02
N GLN A 32 -53.00 -20.87 -38.46
CA GLN A 32 -53.92 -19.86 -39.00
C GLN A 32 -53.45 -19.33 -40.36
N LEU A 33 -52.16 -19.05 -40.52
CA LEU A 33 -51.59 -18.59 -41.79
C LEU A 33 -51.70 -19.67 -42.88
N GLU A 34 -51.51 -20.94 -42.54
CA GLU A 34 -51.72 -22.06 -43.47
C GLU A 34 -53.18 -22.15 -43.95
N ARG A 35 -54.16 -21.92 -43.06
CA ARG A 35 -55.57 -21.87 -43.46
C ARG A 35 -55.89 -20.69 -44.37
N GLN A 36 -55.31 -19.52 -44.10
CA GLN A 36 -55.50 -18.32 -44.92
C GLN A 36 -54.91 -18.50 -46.31
N THR A 37 -53.67 -18.97 -46.40
CA THR A 37 -52.99 -19.25 -47.68
C THR A 37 -53.73 -20.32 -48.49
N GLN A 38 -54.27 -21.35 -47.84
CA GLN A 38 -55.07 -22.36 -48.54
C GLN A 38 -56.42 -21.81 -49.04
N ALA A 39 -57.07 -20.90 -48.29
CA ALA A 39 -58.28 -20.22 -48.74
C ALA A 39 -58.01 -19.32 -49.95
N GLU A 40 -56.94 -18.52 -49.91
CA GLU A 40 -56.51 -17.68 -51.03
C GLU A 40 -56.17 -18.50 -52.28
N TYR A 41 -55.51 -19.65 -52.11
CA TYR A 41 -55.23 -20.57 -53.21
C TYR A 41 -56.51 -21.15 -53.83
N SER A 42 -57.50 -21.49 -53.00
CA SER A 42 -58.80 -21.98 -53.52
C SER A 42 -59.57 -20.89 -54.28
N ALA A 43 -59.55 -19.64 -53.81
CA ALA A 43 -60.16 -18.51 -54.50
C ALA A 43 -59.47 -18.21 -55.83
N ALA A 44 -58.12 -18.23 -55.86
CA ALA A 44 -57.36 -18.06 -57.09
C ALA A 44 -57.65 -19.17 -58.12
N LYS A 45 -57.80 -20.41 -57.66
CA LYS A 45 -58.16 -21.55 -58.51
C LYS A 45 -59.56 -21.39 -59.11
N GLU A 46 -60.53 -20.95 -58.31
CA GLU A 46 -61.90 -20.69 -58.77
C GLU A 46 -61.95 -19.55 -59.81
N ILE A 47 -61.18 -18.48 -59.61
CA ILE A 47 -61.04 -17.40 -60.60
C ILE A 47 -60.47 -17.97 -61.90
N LEU A 48 -59.41 -18.78 -61.85
CA LEU A 48 -58.79 -19.34 -63.05
C LEU A 48 -59.74 -20.28 -63.81
N GLU A 49 -60.52 -21.08 -63.09
CA GLU A 49 -61.51 -21.99 -63.68
C GLU A 49 -62.67 -21.23 -64.33
N ASN A 50 -63.09 -20.10 -63.73
CA ASN A 50 -64.08 -19.20 -64.31
C ASN A 50 -63.56 -18.47 -65.55
N TYR A 51 -62.28 -18.10 -65.60
CA TYR A 51 -61.65 -17.56 -66.81
C TYR A 51 -61.59 -18.57 -67.96
N GLN A 52 -61.41 -19.86 -67.66
CA GLN A 52 -61.42 -20.93 -68.67
C GLN A 52 -62.84 -21.26 -69.17
N LYS A 53 -63.89 -21.00 -68.37
CA LYS A 53 -65.31 -21.20 -68.72
C LYS A 53 -65.95 -19.98 -69.41
N ALA A 54 -65.28 -18.83 -69.47
CA ALA A 54 -65.79 -17.66 -70.19
C ALA A 54 -65.76 -17.89 -71.72
N PRO A 55 -66.88 -17.68 -72.46
CA PRO A 55 -66.89 -17.86 -73.90
C PRO A 55 -65.91 -16.87 -74.54
N ARG A 56 -64.98 -17.38 -75.36
CA ARG A 56 -64.12 -16.55 -76.20
C ARG A 56 -65.01 -15.66 -77.06
N PHE A 57 -65.12 -14.37 -76.72
CA PHE A 57 -65.75 -13.36 -77.57
C PHE A 57 -64.89 -13.14 -78.81
N GLY A 58 -64.95 -14.09 -79.74
CA GLY A 58 -64.76 -13.82 -81.15
C GLY A 58 -65.87 -12.86 -81.55
N ARG A 59 -65.61 -11.56 -81.53
CA ARG A 59 -66.50 -10.58 -82.16
C ARG A 59 -66.44 -10.86 -83.67
N THR A 60 -67.36 -11.70 -84.12
CA THR A 60 -67.87 -11.67 -85.48
C THR A 60 -68.31 -10.23 -85.74
N LEU A 61 -67.48 -9.48 -86.48
CA LEU A 61 -67.91 -8.26 -87.14
C LEU A 61 -69.11 -8.64 -87.99
N SER A 62 -70.30 -8.35 -87.50
CA SER A 62 -71.55 -8.49 -88.23
C SER A 62 -71.45 -7.51 -89.39
N ARG A 63 -70.98 -8.00 -90.54
CA ARG A 63 -70.99 -7.27 -91.80
C ARG A 63 -72.46 -7.12 -92.19
N SER A 64 -73.12 -6.09 -91.66
CA SER A 64 -74.40 -5.65 -92.21
C SER A 64 -74.14 -5.23 -93.66
N LEU A 65 -74.62 -6.05 -94.60
CA LEU A 65 -74.69 -5.70 -96.01
C LEU A 65 -75.37 -4.33 -96.16
N PRO A 66 -74.86 -3.41 -97.01
CA PRO A 66 -75.51 -2.13 -97.20
C PRO A 66 -76.82 -2.36 -97.95
N LYS A 67 -77.87 -1.67 -97.49
CA LYS A 67 -79.10 -1.45 -98.25
C LYS A 67 -78.74 -0.89 -99.65
N PRO A 68 -79.39 -1.33 -100.74
CA PRO A 68 -79.09 -0.82 -102.07
C PRO A 68 -79.53 0.64 -102.17
N GLY A 69 -78.57 1.56 -102.42
CA GLY A 69 -78.90 2.97 -102.68
C GLY A 69 -77.82 4.02 -102.39
N LEU A 70 -76.63 3.66 -101.89
CA LEU A 70 -75.56 4.64 -101.63
C LEU A 70 -74.35 4.43 -102.54
N SER A 71 -73.91 5.51 -103.20
CA SER A 71 -72.73 5.55 -104.08
C SER A 71 -71.48 5.01 -103.36
N MET A 72 -70.66 4.23 -104.06
CA MET A 72 -69.43 3.60 -103.57
C MET A 72 -68.50 4.60 -102.86
N GLU A 73 -68.47 5.85 -103.31
CA GLU A 73 -67.68 6.94 -102.71
C GLU A 73 -68.12 7.27 -101.28
N SER A 74 -69.43 7.23 -100.98
CA SER A 74 -69.94 7.52 -99.64
C SER A 74 -69.57 6.44 -98.60
N ILE A 75 -69.40 5.20 -99.05
CA ILE A 75 -68.95 4.08 -98.21
C ILE A 75 -67.45 4.21 -97.92
N VAL A 76 -66.66 4.54 -98.95
CA VAL A 76 -65.22 4.77 -98.81
C VAL A 76 -64.94 5.96 -97.89
N VAL A 77 -65.68 7.06 -98.01
CA VAL A 77 -65.55 8.22 -97.13
C VAL A 77 -65.88 7.87 -95.68
N ARG A 78 -66.91 7.07 -95.44
CA ARG A 78 -67.29 6.61 -94.10
C ARG A 78 -66.22 5.73 -93.46
N GLU A 79 -65.68 4.78 -94.20
CA GLU A 79 -64.62 3.89 -93.70
C GLU A 79 -63.28 4.63 -93.52
N LYS A 80 -62.97 5.61 -94.37
CA LYS A 80 -61.81 6.51 -94.15
C LYS A 80 -61.97 7.31 -92.87
N HIS A 81 -63.14 7.89 -92.63
CA HIS A 81 -63.40 8.63 -91.38
C HIS A 81 -63.31 7.70 -90.15
N ARG A 82 -63.85 6.48 -90.25
CA ARG A 82 -63.72 5.46 -89.20
C ARG A 82 -62.26 5.09 -88.94
N LEU A 83 -61.45 4.89 -89.99
CA LEU A 83 -60.02 4.62 -89.86
C LEU A 83 -59.29 5.79 -89.21
N CYS A 84 -59.58 7.04 -89.59
CA CYS A 84 -59.02 8.22 -88.95
C CYS A 84 -59.35 8.26 -87.46
N THR A 85 -60.61 8.05 -87.07
CA THR A 85 -61.00 8.01 -85.65
C THR A 85 -60.31 6.89 -84.87
N LEU A 86 -60.10 5.73 -85.50
CA LEU A 86 -59.43 4.60 -84.87
C LEU A 86 -57.92 4.86 -84.70
N ILE A 87 -57.30 5.53 -85.68
CA ILE A 87 -55.89 5.96 -85.63
C ILE A 87 -55.71 7.01 -84.54
N GLU A 88 -56.60 7.99 -84.42
CA GLU A 88 -56.59 8.99 -83.36
C GLU A 88 -56.71 8.36 -81.96
N GLN A 89 -57.62 7.39 -81.81
CA GLN A 89 -57.76 6.61 -80.56
C GLN A 89 -56.50 5.81 -80.25
N HIS A 90 -55.91 5.15 -81.25
CA HIS A 90 -54.69 4.37 -81.08
C HIS A 90 -53.51 5.28 -80.68
N ASN A 91 -53.34 6.42 -81.36
CA ASN A 91 -52.31 7.40 -81.05
C ASN A 91 -52.47 7.99 -79.64
N GLY A 92 -53.72 8.27 -79.23
CA GLY A 92 -54.03 8.72 -77.87
C GLY A 92 -53.65 7.69 -76.80
N LEU A 93 -53.98 6.41 -77.02
CA LEU A 93 -53.59 5.32 -76.14
C LEU A 93 -52.06 5.13 -76.10
N GLN A 94 -51.38 5.25 -77.25
CA GLN A 94 -49.93 5.15 -77.32
C GLN A 94 -49.22 6.26 -76.52
N CYS A 95 -49.75 7.49 -76.59
CA CYS A 95 -49.27 8.60 -75.78
C CYS A 95 -49.50 8.36 -74.28
N ALA A 96 -50.67 7.84 -73.90
CA ALA A 96 -50.98 7.51 -72.50
C ALA A 96 -50.05 6.41 -71.95
N VAL A 97 -49.78 5.36 -72.73
CA VAL A 97 -48.85 4.29 -72.36
C VAL A 97 -47.43 4.85 -72.21
N ARG A 98 -46.98 5.72 -73.11
CA ARG A 98 -45.65 6.35 -73.02
C ARG A 98 -45.53 7.26 -71.79
N ALA A 99 -46.58 8.03 -71.48
CA ALA A 99 -46.63 8.87 -70.28
C ALA A 99 -46.57 8.03 -69.00
N LYS A 100 -47.31 6.92 -68.95
CA LYS A 100 -47.28 5.99 -67.81
C LYS A 100 -45.93 5.27 -67.68
N GLY A 101 -45.31 4.88 -68.80
CA GLY A 101 -43.95 4.34 -68.81
C GLY A 101 -42.92 5.33 -68.27
N SER A 102 -43.06 6.61 -68.62
CA SER A 102 -42.17 7.67 -68.10
C SER A 102 -42.36 7.89 -66.60
N GLN A 103 -43.62 7.90 -66.11
CA GLN A 103 -43.93 7.98 -64.67
C GLN A 103 -43.40 6.79 -63.88
N LEU A 104 -43.47 5.58 -64.43
CA LEU A 104 -42.90 4.39 -63.79
C LEU A 104 -41.38 4.49 -63.67
N LEU A 105 -40.71 4.92 -64.74
CA LEU A 105 -39.26 5.08 -64.76
C LEU A 105 -38.79 6.18 -63.78
N GLU A 106 -39.57 7.26 -63.67
CA GLU A 106 -39.34 8.34 -62.70
C GLU A 106 -39.58 7.89 -61.26
N MET A 107 -40.52 6.96 -60.99
CA MET A 107 -40.72 6.38 -59.66
C MET A 107 -39.74 5.24 -59.33
N GLU A 108 -39.21 4.54 -60.32
CA GLU A 108 -38.25 3.46 -60.14
C GLU A 108 -36.86 4.00 -59.73
N GLN A 109 -36.47 5.17 -60.24
CA GLN A 109 -35.22 5.84 -59.86
C GLN A 109 -35.09 6.15 -58.36
N PRO A 110 -36.06 6.82 -57.68
CA PRO A 110 -36.00 7.07 -56.25
C PRO A 110 -36.16 5.78 -55.44
N MET A 111 -36.89 4.78 -55.94
CA MET A 111 -37.01 3.48 -55.27
C MET A 111 -35.66 2.75 -55.21
N LYS A 112 -34.90 2.74 -56.32
CA LYS A 112 -33.53 2.21 -56.36
C LYS A 112 -32.54 3.02 -55.51
N ALA A 113 -32.71 4.34 -55.43
CA ALA A 113 -31.90 5.18 -54.56
C ALA A 113 -32.12 4.84 -53.08
N LEU A 114 -33.38 4.66 -52.67
CA LEU A 114 -33.74 4.24 -51.31
C LEU A 114 -33.28 2.82 -50.99
N GLU A 115 -33.30 1.89 -51.96
CA GLU A 115 -32.74 0.55 -51.79
C GLU A 115 -31.23 0.58 -51.57
N LEU A 116 -30.49 1.48 -52.25
CA LEU A 116 -29.06 1.68 -52.03
C LEU A 116 -28.76 2.27 -50.64
N ASP A 117 -29.57 3.24 -50.18
CA ASP A 117 -29.45 3.85 -48.85
C ASP A 117 -29.87 2.90 -47.71
N SER A 118 -30.66 1.86 -48.02
CA SER A 118 -31.09 0.84 -47.05
C SER A 118 -30.06 -0.28 -46.84
N ILE A 119 -29.00 -0.32 -47.65
CA ILE A 119 -27.86 -1.21 -47.41
C ILE A 119 -27.06 -0.56 -46.27
N PRO A 120 -26.88 -1.25 -45.13
CA PRO A 120 -26.13 -0.67 -44.02
C PRO A 120 -24.75 -0.27 -44.53
N ASP A 121 -24.48 1.03 -44.52
CA ASP A 121 -23.19 1.58 -44.90
C ASP A 121 -22.12 0.93 -44.04
N GLY A 122 -20.97 0.56 -44.64
CA GLY A 122 -19.88 -0.09 -43.91
C GLY A 122 -19.40 0.72 -42.70
N GLY A 123 -19.72 2.01 -42.66
CA GLY A 123 -19.59 2.90 -41.51
C GLY A 123 -20.30 2.40 -40.24
N GLU A 124 -21.55 1.93 -40.31
CA GLU A 124 -22.30 1.48 -39.12
C GLU A 124 -21.62 0.27 -38.45
N GLN A 125 -21.18 -0.70 -39.26
CA GLN A 125 -20.43 -1.85 -38.75
C GLN A 125 -19.09 -1.46 -38.12
N HIS A 126 -18.42 -0.44 -38.68
CA HIS A 126 -17.18 0.10 -38.11
C HIS A 126 -17.44 0.81 -36.78
N TYR A 127 -18.54 1.56 -36.64
CA TYR A 127 -18.93 2.16 -35.36
C TYR A 127 -19.27 1.09 -34.32
N ASP A 128 -20.00 0.03 -34.68
CA ASP A 128 -20.32 -1.08 -33.78
C ASP A 128 -19.08 -1.88 -33.35
N GLN A 129 -18.12 -2.07 -34.26
CA GLN A 129 -16.82 -2.66 -33.93
C GLN A 129 -16.08 -1.76 -32.91
N ARG A 130 -16.06 -0.45 -33.16
CA ARG A 130 -15.38 0.52 -32.31
C ARG A 130 -16.01 0.63 -30.92
N VAL A 131 -17.34 0.60 -30.82
CA VAL A 131 -18.07 0.61 -29.55
C VAL A 131 -17.68 -0.63 -28.73
N ARG A 132 -17.70 -1.82 -29.35
CA ARG A 132 -17.28 -3.06 -28.67
C ARG A 132 -15.83 -3.03 -28.19
N GLU A 133 -14.92 -2.45 -28.97
CA GLU A 133 -13.53 -2.27 -28.55
C GLU A 133 -13.41 -1.36 -27.32
N LEU A 134 -14.13 -0.24 -27.33
CA LEU A 134 -14.13 0.73 -26.24
C LEU A 134 -14.74 0.13 -24.97
N GLU A 135 -15.87 -0.57 -25.09
CA GLU A 135 -16.51 -1.29 -23.97
C GLU A 135 -15.57 -2.33 -23.36
N ASN A 136 -14.93 -3.16 -24.18
CA ASN A 136 -13.95 -4.14 -23.72
C ASN A 136 -12.75 -3.47 -23.03
N SER A 137 -12.29 -2.33 -23.54
CA SER A 137 -11.18 -1.59 -22.92
C SER A 137 -11.57 -0.99 -21.57
N LEU A 138 -12.82 -0.53 -21.43
CA LEU A 138 -13.37 0.05 -20.22
C LEU A 138 -13.61 -1.01 -19.15
N GLU A 139 -14.14 -2.17 -19.53
CA GLU A 139 -14.31 -3.32 -18.62
C GLU A 139 -12.95 -3.79 -18.09
N LYS A 140 -11.95 -3.95 -18.98
CA LYS A 140 -10.57 -4.29 -18.58
C LYS A 140 -9.97 -3.25 -17.63
N MET A 141 -10.22 -1.96 -17.87
CA MET A 141 -9.75 -0.89 -16.99
C MET A 141 -10.42 -0.96 -15.62
N THR A 142 -11.72 -1.23 -15.58
CA THR A 142 -12.50 -1.38 -14.34
C THR A 142 -12.00 -2.56 -13.50
N ILE A 143 -11.73 -3.71 -14.14
CA ILE A 143 -11.13 -4.88 -13.48
C ILE A 143 -9.73 -4.53 -12.93
N LYS A 144 -8.90 -3.81 -13.69
CA LYS A 144 -7.59 -3.36 -13.22
C LYS A 144 -7.68 -2.41 -12.01
N ILE A 145 -8.62 -1.46 -12.04
CA ILE A 145 -8.84 -0.51 -10.93
C ILE A 145 -9.28 -1.25 -9.67
N THR A 146 -10.30 -2.11 -9.78
CA THR A 146 -10.81 -2.89 -8.64
C THR A 146 -9.76 -3.81 -8.03
N GLU A 147 -8.92 -4.44 -8.85
CA GLU A 147 -7.82 -5.26 -8.36
C GLU A 147 -6.71 -4.40 -7.73
N ALA A 148 -6.37 -3.26 -8.32
CA ALA A 148 -5.40 -2.31 -7.73
C ALA A 148 -5.88 -1.79 -6.37
N GLU A 149 -7.17 -1.46 -6.22
CA GLU A 149 -7.77 -1.07 -4.95
C GLU A 149 -7.73 -2.21 -3.92
N ARG A 150 -7.97 -3.46 -4.35
CA ARG A 150 -7.87 -4.65 -3.49
C ARG A 150 -6.45 -4.79 -2.95
N ILE A 151 -5.46 -4.69 -3.85
CA ILE A 151 -4.04 -4.74 -3.52
C ILE A 151 -3.66 -3.60 -2.57
N GLN A 152 -4.08 -2.36 -2.86
CA GLN A 152 -3.82 -1.20 -2.00
C GLN A 152 -4.41 -1.39 -0.59
N LYS A 153 -5.67 -1.86 -0.49
CA LYS A 153 -6.30 -2.16 0.80
C LYS A 153 -5.52 -3.23 1.58
N THR A 154 -4.99 -4.25 0.90
CA THR A 154 -4.15 -5.26 1.56
C THR A 154 -2.81 -4.68 2.04
N TYR A 155 -2.15 -3.85 1.23
CA TYR A 155 -0.91 -3.18 1.64
C TYR A 155 -1.12 -2.29 2.86
N LEU A 156 -2.19 -1.49 2.88
CA LEU A 156 -2.51 -0.64 4.02
C LEU A 156 -2.74 -1.46 5.31
N ARG A 157 -3.45 -2.60 5.21
CA ARG A 157 -3.65 -3.50 6.36
C ARG A 157 -2.32 -4.06 6.90
N VAL A 158 -1.41 -4.44 6.01
CA VAL A 158 -0.07 -4.92 6.39
C VAL A 158 0.73 -3.80 7.05
N CYS A 159 0.73 -2.60 6.47
CA CYS A 159 1.36 -1.43 7.07
C CYS A 159 0.80 -1.13 8.46
N ASP A 160 -0.51 -1.14 8.65
CA ASP A 160 -1.14 -0.90 9.95
C ASP A 160 -0.80 -1.97 10.99
N HIS A 161 -0.61 -3.22 10.56
CA HIS A 161 -0.17 -4.29 11.43
C HIS A 161 1.28 -4.10 11.86
N LEU A 162 2.19 -3.84 10.91
CA LEU A 162 3.59 -3.56 11.18
C LEU A 162 3.78 -2.34 12.08
N HIS A 163 3.02 -1.26 11.85
CA HIS A 163 3.05 -0.09 12.73
C HIS A 163 2.58 -0.42 14.14
N ARG A 164 1.59 -1.31 14.30
CA ARG A 164 1.17 -1.77 15.63
C ARG A 164 2.26 -2.60 16.31
N GLU A 165 2.91 -3.50 15.60
CA GLU A 165 4.03 -4.28 16.15
C GLU A 165 5.19 -3.37 16.56
N VAL A 166 5.60 -2.45 15.69
CA VAL A 166 6.66 -1.47 15.98
C VAL A 166 6.33 -0.62 17.21
N ARG A 167 5.05 -0.30 17.46
CA ARG A 167 4.63 0.43 18.67
C ARG A 167 4.75 -0.40 19.95
N VAL A 168 4.57 -1.72 19.87
CA VAL A 168 4.63 -2.63 21.04
C VAL A 168 6.07 -3.07 21.35
N MET A 169 6.91 -3.17 20.32
CA MET A 169 8.31 -3.63 20.44
C MET A 169 9.13 -2.88 21.51
N PRO A 170 9.10 -1.55 21.64
CA PRO A 170 9.83 -0.82 22.68
C PRO A 170 9.45 -1.27 24.09
N MET A 171 8.16 -1.48 24.38
CA MET A 171 7.73 -1.96 25.70
C MET A 171 8.27 -3.37 25.99
N ALA A 172 8.31 -4.25 24.99
CA ALA A 172 8.88 -5.58 25.15
C ALA A 172 10.41 -5.53 25.39
N LEU A 173 11.10 -4.62 24.69
CA LEU A 173 12.54 -4.38 24.88
C LEU A 173 12.83 -3.79 26.27
N ASP A 174 12.03 -2.83 26.73
CA ASP A 174 12.15 -2.25 28.06
C ASP A 174 11.95 -3.30 29.16
N GLN A 175 10.95 -4.18 29.00
CA GLN A 175 10.73 -5.30 29.93
C GLN A 175 11.94 -6.25 29.98
N LEU A 176 12.50 -6.59 28.83
CA LEU A 176 13.69 -7.45 28.76
C LEU A 176 14.92 -6.75 29.37
N GLN A 177 15.13 -5.47 29.07
CA GLN A 177 16.21 -4.68 29.64
C GLN A 177 16.10 -4.59 31.16
N ASN A 178 14.91 -4.36 31.69
CA ASN A 178 14.68 -4.35 33.14
C ASN A 178 14.96 -5.72 33.80
N SER A 179 14.62 -6.81 33.13
CA SER A 179 14.95 -8.17 33.60
C SER A 179 16.46 -8.41 33.64
N VAL A 180 17.19 -8.00 32.59
CA VAL A 180 18.65 -8.10 32.52
C VAL A 180 19.32 -7.25 33.60
N VAL A 181 18.89 -5.99 33.77
CA VAL A 181 19.41 -5.11 34.82
C VAL A 181 19.13 -5.72 36.20
N GLY A 182 17.93 -6.24 36.45
CA GLY A 182 17.59 -6.97 37.67
C GLY A 182 18.57 -8.12 37.92
N GLY A 183 18.76 -8.99 36.93
CA GLY A 183 19.72 -10.10 37.01
C GLY A 183 21.16 -9.67 37.28
N GLN A 184 21.62 -8.59 36.64
CA GLN A 184 22.96 -8.01 36.89
C GLN A 184 23.10 -7.49 38.32
N THR A 185 22.06 -6.83 38.86
CA THR A 185 22.10 -6.36 40.25
C THR A 185 22.13 -7.53 41.25
N GLU A 186 21.36 -8.59 41.01
CA GLU A 186 21.39 -9.80 41.85
C GLU A 186 22.74 -10.50 41.77
N LEU A 187 23.31 -10.63 40.57
CA LEU A 187 24.65 -11.17 40.39
C LEU A 187 25.71 -10.33 41.12
N GLY A 188 25.61 -9.01 41.05
CA GLY A 188 26.47 -8.08 41.78
C GLY A 188 26.38 -8.26 43.30
N LYS A 189 25.17 -8.44 43.84
CA LYS A 189 24.96 -8.77 45.27
C LYS A 189 25.62 -10.09 45.64
N VAL A 190 25.43 -11.15 44.84
CA VAL A 190 26.03 -12.46 45.08
C VAL A 190 27.56 -12.40 45.01
N ALA A 191 28.12 -11.68 44.04
CA ALA A 191 29.56 -11.47 43.92
C ALA A 191 30.10 -10.72 45.14
N HIS A 192 29.42 -9.67 45.60
CA HIS A 192 29.82 -8.93 46.81
C HIS A 192 29.75 -9.81 48.07
N MET A 193 28.70 -10.63 48.21
CA MET A 193 28.60 -11.61 49.30
C MET A 193 29.74 -12.63 49.24
N SER A 194 30.07 -13.15 48.05
CA SER A 194 31.19 -14.08 47.85
C SER A 194 32.53 -13.44 48.22
N HIS A 195 32.80 -12.22 47.76
CA HIS A 195 34.03 -11.50 48.13
C HIS A 195 34.11 -11.25 49.64
N THR A 196 32.99 -10.90 50.28
CA THR A 196 32.94 -10.70 51.74
C THR A 196 33.19 -12.02 52.49
N ALA A 197 32.62 -13.13 52.02
CA ALA A 197 32.85 -14.45 52.59
C ALA A 197 34.32 -14.88 52.42
N VAL A 198 34.90 -14.69 51.24
CA VAL A 198 36.32 -14.95 50.98
C VAL A 198 37.20 -14.06 51.85
N ALA A 199 36.93 -12.76 51.97
CA ALA A 199 37.68 -11.86 52.84
C ALA A 199 37.57 -12.23 54.34
N ALA A 200 36.42 -12.76 54.77
CA ALA A 200 36.25 -13.28 56.12
C ALA A 200 37.10 -14.55 56.36
N VAL A 201 37.21 -15.43 55.35
CA VAL A 201 38.09 -16.62 55.40
C VAL A 201 39.56 -16.23 55.30
N ASP A 202 39.90 -15.26 54.43
CA ASP A 202 41.23 -14.69 54.22
C ASP A 202 41.67 -13.73 55.33
N CYS A 203 41.03 -13.80 56.51
CA CYS A 203 41.56 -13.21 57.71
C CYS A 203 42.96 -13.78 57.95
N THR A 204 43.98 -13.04 57.52
CA THR A 204 45.40 -13.25 57.83
C THR A 204 45.64 -13.54 59.31
N LYS A 205 44.71 -13.09 60.17
CA LYS A 205 44.60 -13.48 61.57
C LYS A 205 44.56 -15.00 61.78
N LEU A 206 43.79 -15.79 61.04
CA LEU A 206 43.76 -17.25 61.18
C LEU A 206 45.13 -17.87 60.86
N VAL A 207 45.74 -17.47 59.74
CA VAL A 207 47.09 -17.94 59.38
C VAL A 207 48.14 -17.46 60.38
N GLN A 208 48.01 -16.24 60.92
CA GLN A 208 48.89 -15.72 61.96
C GLN A 208 48.70 -16.45 63.30
N MET A 209 47.46 -16.73 63.70
CA MET A 209 47.14 -17.50 64.91
C MET A 209 47.62 -18.94 64.77
N GLU A 210 47.44 -19.56 63.61
CA GLU A 210 47.97 -20.90 63.32
C GLU A 210 49.50 -20.93 63.41
N ARG A 211 50.19 -19.92 62.83
CA ARG A 211 51.65 -19.78 62.96
C ARG A 211 52.08 -19.59 64.42
N GLN A 212 51.36 -18.78 65.20
CA GLN A 212 51.63 -18.60 66.63
C GLN A 212 51.49 -19.91 67.40
N LEU A 213 50.38 -20.63 67.21
CA LEU A 213 50.14 -21.93 67.84
C LEU A 213 51.20 -22.97 67.44
N MET A 214 51.68 -22.95 66.19
CA MET A 214 52.76 -23.83 65.73
C MET A 214 54.09 -23.49 66.42
N VAL A 215 54.40 -22.22 66.65
CA VAL A 215 55.59 -21.81 67.41
C VAL A 215 55.47 -22.22 68.87
N GLU A 216 54.33 -21.97 69.52
CA GLU A 216 54.07 -22.39 70.91
C GLU A 216 54.20 -23.91 71.08
N ARG A 217 53.62 -24.70 70.17
CA ARG A 217 53.76 -26.16 70.16
C ARG A 217 55.22 -26.60 70.07
N ARG A 218 56.00 -25.98 69.17
CA ARG A 218 57.44 -26.28 69.04
C ARG A 218 58.23 -25.92 70.29
N MET A 219 57.89 -24.81 70.95
CA MET A 219 58.53 -24.40 72.21
C MET A 219 58.21 -25.39 73.33
N MET A 220 56.93 -25.76 73.51
CA MET A 220 56.53 -26.78 74.48
C MET A 220 57.18 -28.14 74.19
N GLU A 221 57.27 -28.55 72.93
CA GLU A 221 57.92 -29.81 72.56
C GLU A 221 59.42 -29.80 72.85
N LYS A 222 60.09 -28.67 72.60
CA LYS A 222 61.50 -28.45 73.00
C LYS A 222 61.66 -28.56 74.52
N GLU A 223 60.87 -27.84 75.30
CA GLU A 223 60.91 -27.92 76.77
C GLU A 223 60.66 -29.35 77.29
N LEU A 224 59.70 -30.07 76.70
CA LEU A 224 59.44 -31.47 77.03
C LEU A 224 60.58 -32.39 76.61
N SER A 225 61.26 -32.12 75.50
CA SER A 225 62.44 -32.88 75.06
C SER A 225 63.65 -32.64 75.96
N GLU A 226 63.87 -31.40 76.40
CA GLU A 226 64.95 -31.03 77.32
C GLU A 226 64.74 -31.69 78.68
N ARG A 227 63.53 -31.60 79.25
CA ARG A 227 63.19 -32.30 80.51
C ARG A 227 63.31 -33.82 80.40
N ARG A 228 62.98 -34.40 79.23
CA ARG A 228 63.19 -35.83 78.98
C ARG A 228 64.67 -36.17 78.93
N GLY A 229 65.48 -35.38 78.22
CA GLY A 229 66.93 -35.57 78.14
C GLY A 229 67.65 -35.37 79.47
N GLU A 230 67.21 -34.43 80.31
CA GLU A 230 67.73 -34.26 81.68
C GLU A 230 67.45 -35.47 82.56
N LYS A 231 66.21 -35.99 82.52
CA LYS A 231 65.84 -37.22 83.23
C LYS A 231 66.61 -38.43 82.70
N GLU A 232 66.80 -38.52 81.39
CA GLU A 232 67.60 -39.58 80.76
C GLU A 232 69.06 -39.52 81.21
N LYS A 233 69.68 -38.34 81.22
CA LYS A 233 71.04 -38.13 81.76
C LYS A 233 71.12 -38.44 83.26
N GLU A 234 70.08 -38.16 84.05
CA GLU A 234 70.02 -38.53 85.45
C GLU A 234 70.00 -40.06 85.63
N VAL A 235 69.17 -40.75 84.83
CA VAL A 235 69.07 -42.21 84.81
C VAL A 235 70.37 -42.84 84.31
N GLU A 236 70.97 -42.30 83.26
CA GLU A 236 72.26 -42.75 82.72
C GLU A 236 73.37 -42.53 83.76
N GLY A 237 73.43 -41.37 84.41
CA GLY A 237 74.38 -41.14 85.51
C GLY A 237 74.15 -42.06 86.72
N ARG A 238 72.90 -42.46 87.00
CA ARG A 238 72.58 -43.50 88.00
C ARG A 238 73.10 -44.87 87.56
N LEU A 239 72.86 -45.26 86.30
CA LEU A 239 73.34 -46.50 85.71
C LEU A 239 74.87 -46.54 85.60
N GLU A 240 75.54 -45.43 85.31
CA GLU A 240 77.00 -45.34 85.29
C GLU A 240 77.59 -45.50 86.69
N ARG A 241 76.99 -44.87 87.72
CA ARG A 241 77.40 -45.09 89.12
C ARG A 241 77.19 -46.54 89.54
N GLU A 242 76.11 -47.18 89.08
CA GLU A 242 75.85 -48.61 89.31
C GLU A 242 76.88 -49.49 88.59
N ARG A 243 77.16 -49.24 87.30
CA ARG A 243 78.20 -49.94 86.51
C ARG A 243 79.60 -49.73 87.08
N GLU A 244 79.90 -48.55 87.63
CA GLU A 244 81.17 -48.28 88.30
C GLU A 244 81.26 -48.98 89.65
N GLY A 245 80.15 -49.03 90.41
CA GLY A 245 80.01 -49.87 91.60
C GLY A 245 80.21 -51.36 91.27
N GLU A 246 79.66 -51.82 90.15
CA GLU A 246 79.82 -53.19 89.67
C GLU A 246 81.27 -53.44 89.19
N ARG A 247 81.93 -52.50 88.51
CA ARG A 247 83.37 -52.57 88.17
C ARG A 247 84.26 -52.58 89.41
N ARG A 248 83.89 -51.88 90.48
CA ARG A 248 84.61 -51.91 91.77
C ARG A 248 84.37 -53.23 92.51
N SER A 249 83.16 -53.79 92.47
CA SER A 249 82.86 -55.16 92.95
C SER A 249 83.58 -56.25 92.15
N ARG A 250 83.70 -56.09 90.82
CA ARG A 250 84.40 -57.03 89.93
C ARG A 250 85.92 -57.02 90.12
N LYS A 251 86.50 -55.93 90.66
CA LYS A 251 87.91 -55.86 91.07
C LYS A 251 88.18 -56.42 92.47
N GLY A 252 87.14 -56.64 93.29
CA GLY A 252 87.23 -57.32 94.59
C GLY A 252 86.99 -58.83 94.54
N ALA A 253 86.40 -59.34 93.47
CA ALA A 253 86.01 -60.75 93.32
C ALA A 253 86.79 -61.49 92.21
N GLN A 254 88.12 -61.33 92.17
CA GLN A 254 88.99 -62.12 91.28
C GLN A 254 90.27 -62.60 91.98
N LYS A 255 90.09 -63.38 93.06
CA LYS A 255 91.07 -64.34 93.59
C LYS A 255 90.34 -65.50 94.28
N LEU A 256 89.96 -66.54 93.52
CA LEU A 256 90.17 -67.96 93.82
C LEU A 256 89.41 -68.84 92.81
N LYS A 257 90.18 -69.68 92.09
CA LYS A 257 89.83 -70.99 91.48
C LYS A 257 88.81 -70.97 90.32
N GLU A 258 89.13 -71.28 89.05
CA GLU A 258 89.93 -72.38 88.47
C GLU A 258 89.43 -73.75 88.97
N GLN A 259 88.83 -74.68 88.22
CA GLN A 259 88.96 -75.06 86.81
C GLN A 259 87.88 -76.11 86.44
N GLY A 260 87.52 -76.17 85.14
CA GLY A 260 87.19 -77.41 84.41
C GLY A 260 85.70 -77.82 84.31
N ARG A 261 85.19 -78.41 83.22
CA ARG A 261 85.68 -78.68 81.84
C ARG A 261 84.51 -79.39 81.11
N ILE A 262 84.50 -79.31 79.77
CA ILE A 262 83.82 -80.21 78.79
C ILE A 262 82.31 -79.94 78.61
N GLY A 263 81.88 -79.34 77.49
CA GLY A 263 81.57 -80.01 76.20
C GLY A 263 80.08 -79.77 75.95
N THR A 264 79.51 -79.57 74.77
CA THR A 264 79.89 -79.94 73.41
C THR A 264 79.00 -79.12 72.48
N ILE A 265 79.53 -78.91 71.28
CA ILE A 265 78.94 -78.43 70.03
C ILE A 265 77.52 -78.99 69.81
N ARG A 266 76.57 -78.16 69.37
CA ARG A 266 75.64 -78.54 68.30
C ARG A 266 75.03 -77.34 67.58
N GLU A 267 75.32 -77.30 66.29
CA GLU A 267 74.64 -76.53 65.26
C GLU A 267 73.17 -76.92 65.14
N GLY A 268 72.35 -75.98 64.66
CA GLY A 268 70.95 -76.19 64.33
C GLY A 268 70.45 -75.10 63.39
N LEU A 269 70.96 -75.13 62.16
CA LEU A 269 70.24 -74.70 60.96
C LEU A 269 68.95 -75.52 60.80
N ALA A 270 68.07 -75.02 59.93
CA ALA A 270 66.80 -75.61 59.48
C ALA A 270 65.60 -75.36 60.42
N GLU A 271 64.39 -75.08 59.96
CA GLU A 271 63.79 -74.89 58.63
C GLU A 271 62.41 -74.31 58.94
N ASP A 272 61.98 -73.28 58.22
CA ASP A 272 60.85 -73.40 57.30
C ASP A 272 59.87 -74.52 57.66
N THR A 273 58.80 -74.16 58.37
CA THR A 273 57.54 -74.93 58.37
C THR A 273 56.40 -74.00 58.75
N ALA A 274 55.61 -73.59 57.76
CA ALA A 274 54.29 -74.19 57.54
C ALA A 274 53.42 -73.24 56.71
N HIS A 275 53.48 -73.44 55.40
CA HIS A 275 52.26 -73.51 54.63
C HIS A 275 51.38 -74.67 55.18
N ILE A 276 50.23 -74.32 55.73
CA ILE A 276 49.01 -75.13 55.66
C ILE A 276 47.95 -74.15 55.14
N ARG A 277 47.70 -74.11 53.83
CA ARG A 277 46.74 -74.99 53.14
C ARG A 277 45.42 -75.13 53.93
N ALA A 278 44.54 -74.15 53.74
CA ALA A 278 43.11 -74.46 53.67
C ALA A 278 42.75 -74.53 52.18
N GLN A 279 42.91 -75.73 51.61
CA GLN A 279 42.19 -76.08 50.39
C GLN A 279 40.69 -76.04 50.72
N GLN A 280 39.96 -75.37 49.83
CA GLN A 280 38.67 -75.81 49.30
C GLN A 280 37.64 -76.27 50.33
N THR A 281 36.56 -75.51 50.45
CA THR A 281 35.23 -75.96 50.02
C THR A 281 34.17 -74.88 50.27
N ALA A 282 33.34 -74.67 49.25
CA ALA A 282 32.00 -74.06 49.30
C ALA A 282 31.87 -72.54 49.51
N PRO A 283 30.77 -71.91 49.03
CA PRO A 283 29.99 -72.21 47.83
C PRO A 283 29.79 -70.97 46.93
N VAL A 284 29.44 -71.27 45.69
CA VAL A 284 28.67 -70.39 44.79
C VAL A 284 27.59 -69.62 45.57
N SER A 285 27.72 -68.30 45.63
CA SER A 285 26.58 -67.38 45.75
C SER A 285 26.89 -66.10 44.97
N THR A 286 27.16 -66.28 43.68
CA THR A 286 26.85 -65.26 42.68
C THR A 286 25.35 -64.97 42.76
N THR A 287 24.95 -63.87 43.41
CA THR A 287 23.77 -63.03 43.09
C THR A 287 23.38 -61.95 44.10
N PRO A 288 23.65 -61.96 45.44
CA PRO A 288 23.00 -60.98 46.32
C PRO A 288 23.65 -59.57 46.31
N LYS A 289 24.97 -59.44 46.13
CA LYS A 289 25.64 -58.13 46.22
C LYS A 289 25.38 -57.20 45.03
N SER A 290 25.20 -57.73 43.82
CA SER A 290 24.85 -56.88 42.66
C SER A 290 23.37 -56.51 42.66
N ILE A 291 22.51 -57.41 43.16
CA ILE A 291 21.08 -57.15 43.34
C ILE A 291 20.88 -56.04 44.38
N VAL A 292 21.61 -56.06 45.51
CA VAL A 292 21.56 -54.99 46.51
C VAL A 292 21.96 -53.63 45.92
N LYS A 293 23.05 -53.55 45.15
CA LYS A 293 23.46 -52.31 44.46
C LYS A 293 22.44 -51.83 43.43
N LEU A 294 21.81 -52.75 42.71
CA LEU A 294 20.77 -52.41 41.74
C LEU A 294 19.53 -51.84 42.43
N VAL A 295 19.13 -52.42 43.57
CA VAL A 295 18.01 -51.94 44.38
C VAL A 295 18.33 -50.56 44.99
N GLU A 296 19.55 -50.33 45.48
CA GLU A 296 20.01 -49.02 45.94
C GLU A 296 19.94 -47.97 44.81
N ASN A 297 20.39 -48.32 43.61
CA ASN A 297 20.33 -47.42 42.45
C ASN A 297 18.88 -47.12 42.01
N ILE A 298 17.99 -48.11 42.02
CA ILE A 298 16.56 -47.92 41.71
C ILE A 298 15.89 -47.02 42.76
N ASN A 299 16.22 -47.20 44.04
CA ASN A 299 15.71 -46.35 45.11
C ASN A 299 16.25 -44.91 45.01
N ALA A 300 17.52 -44.73 44.65
CA ALA A 300 18.11 -43.41 44.41
C ALA A 300 17.46 -42.71 43.19
N LEU A 301 17.17 -43.45 42.11
CA LEU A 301 16.44 -42.92 40.96
C LEU A 301 14.99 -42.58 41.30
N ARG A 302 14.35 -43.42 42.12
CA ARG A 302 13.00 -43.18 42.62
C ARG A 302 12.92 -41.93 43.49
N GLU A 303 13.93 -41.68 44.32
CA GLU A 303 14.05 -40.47 45.14
C GLU A 303 14.31 -39.23 44.27
N ALA A 304 15.26 -39.30 43.32
CA ALA A 304 15.58 -38.21 42.41
C ALA A 304 14.40 -37.82 41.49
N LEU A 305 13.60 -38.79 41.06
CA LEU A 305 12.44 -38.58 40.22
C LEU A 305 11.13 -38.45 41.01
N SER A 306 11.18 -38.56 42.34
CA SER A 306 10.03 -38.52 43.25
C SER A 306 8.87 -39.40 42.77
N CYS A 307 9.17 -40.67 42.48
CA CYS A 307 8.16 -41.66 42.08
C CYS A 307 7.70 -42.50 43.28
N THR A 308 6.42 -42.84 43.33
CA THR A 308 5.88 -43.67 44.42
C THR A 308 5.86 -45.15 44.07
N ASP A 309 5.77 -45.47 42.78
CA ASP A 309 5.71 -46.83 42.26
C ASP A 309 6.78 -47.10 41.19
N LEU A 310 7.16 -48.38 41.03
CA LEU A 310 8.17 -48.81 40.06
C LEU A 310 7.68 -48.63 38.61
N GLN A 311 6.37 -48.78 38.35
CA GLN A 311 5.81 -48.54 37.01
C GLN A 311 5.81 -47.05 36.65
N GLU A 312 5.58 -46.18 37.64
CA GLU A 312 5.68 -44.73 37.49
C GLU A 312 7.14 -44.30 37.17
N LEU A 313 8.11 -44.95 37.81
CA LEU A 313 9.54 -44.75 37.51
C LEU A 313 9.88 -45.18 36.07
N GLU A 314 9.43 -46.34 35.63
CA GLU A 314 9.67 -46.85 34.28
C GLU A 314 9.05 -45.93 33.22
N THR A 315 7.79 -45.53 33.38
CA THR A 315 7.09 -44.65 32.45
C THR A 315 7.74 -43.25 32.37
N ARG A 316 8.18 -42.67 33.49
CA ARG A 316 8.92 -41.40 33.50
C ARG A 316 10.31 -41.52 32.87
N LEU A 317 11.02 -42.63 33.08
CA LEU A 317 12.33 -42.84 32.43
C LEU A 317 12.19 -43.00 30.91
N VAL A 318 11.17 -43.75 30.46
CA VAL A 318 10.88 -43.91 29.03
C VAL A 318 10.48 -42.56 28.41
N SER A 319 9.63 -41.78 29.06
CA SER A 319 9.24 -40.45 28.55
C SER A 319 10.40 -39.46 28.56
N GLN A 320 11.24 -39.46 29.61
CA GLN A 320 12.44 -38.63 29.67
C GLN A 320 13.44 -38.99 28.56
N LYS A 321 13.61 -40.30 28.29
CA LYS A 321 14.45 -40.76 27.17
C LYS A 321 13.90 -40.29 25.82
N ALA A 322 12.60 -40.42 25.59
CA ALA A 322 11.95 -39.96 24.37
C ALA A 322 12.07 -38.43 24.19
N ILE A 323 11.88 -37.65 25.26
CA ILE A 323 12.08 -36.20 25.24
C ILE A 323 13.54 -35.85 24.95
N ARG A 324 14.50 -36.58 25.53
CA ARG A 324 15.94 -36.36 25.27
C ARG A 324 16.28 -36.63 23.80
N GLU A 325 15.77 -37.73 23.24
CA GLU A 325 15.96 -38.07 21.82
C GLU A 325 15.32 -37.01 20.91
N GLN A 326 14.12 -36.53 21.24
CA GLN A 326 13.47 -35.44 20.50
C GLN A 326 14.25 -34.12 20.59
N LEU A 327 14.79 -33.77 21.75
CA LEU A 327 15.63 -32.57 21.90
C LEU A 327 16.94 -32.70 21.13
N GLN A 328 17.54 -33.90 21.10
CA GLN A 328 18.73 -34.15 20.28
C GLN A 328 18.44 -34.02 18.79
N THR A 329 17.30 -34.52 18.29
CA THR A 329 16.93 -34.34 16.88
C THR A 329 16.60 -32.90 16.54
N GLN A 330 15.97 -32.15 17.44
CA GLN A 330 15.75 -30.71 17.24
C GLN A 330 17.07 -29.93 17.22
N MET A 331 18.02 -30.27 18.10
CA MET A 331 19.34 -29.65 18.13
C MET A 331 20.09 -29.86 16.81
N THR A 332 20.12 -31.10 16.30
CA THR A 332 20.79 -31.38 15.02
C THR A 332 20.11 -30.72 13.83
N GLN A 333 18.77 -30.60 13.84
CA GLN A 333 18.03 -29.84 12.81
C GLN A 333 18.37 -28.34 12.87
N CYS A 334 18.45 -27.75 14.05
CA CYS A 334 18.86 -26.36 14.21
C CYS A 334 20.30 -26.12 13.72
N GLU A 335 21.23 -27.01 14.06
CA GLU A 335 22.62 -26.92 13.58
C GLU A 335 22.71 -26.99 12.06
N GLU A 336 21.95 -27.89 11.43
CA GLU A 336 21.90 -28.04 9.98
C GLU A 336 21.29 -26.82 9.29
N LEU A 337 20.21 -26.25 9.84
CA LEU A 337 19.64 -24.99 9.33
C LEU A 337 20.62 -23.82 9.42
N VAL A 338 21.36 -23.73 10.53
CA VAL A 338 22.41 -22.71 10.69
C VAL A 338 23.50 -22.92 9.64
N ARG A 339 23.95 -24.16 9.42
CA ARG A 339 24.94 -24.48 8.37
C ARG A 339 24.46 -24.06 6.98
N GLN A 340 23.23 -24.40 6.62
CA GLN A 340 22.62 -24.00 5.33
C GLN A 340 22.51 -22.48 5.20
N SER A 341 22.12 -21.78 6.26
CA SER A 341 22.06 -20.31 6.26
C SER A 341 23.43 -19.66 6.06
N MET A 342 24.49 -20.23 6.66
CA MET A 342 25.86 -19.76 6.46
C MET A 342 26.36 -20.01 5.03
N GLU A 343 26.04 -21.15 4.43
CA GLU A 343 26.42 -21.47 3.05
C GLU A 343 25.73 -20.56 2.03
N THR A 344 24.43 -20.29 2.23
CA THR A 344 23.69 -19.34 1.38
C THR A 344 24.21 -17.92 1.52
N LEU A 345 24.56 -17.49 2.74
CA LEU A 345 25.17 -16.18 2.98
C LEU A 345 26.54 -16.06 2.27
N ALA A 346 27.41 -17.06 2.40
CA ALA A 346 28.70 -17.07 1.73
C ALA A 346 28.58 -17.05 0.18
N ALA A 347 27.59 -17.78 -0.37
CA ALA A 347 27.31 -17.76 -1.80
C ALA A 347 26.82 -16.38 -2.28
N LEU A 348 25.96 -15.72 -1.51
CA LEU A 348 25.48 -14.37 -1.80
C LEU A 348 26.59 -13.32 -1.68
N GLU A 349 27.47 -13.42 -0.68
CA GLU A 349 28.63 -12.55 -0.54
C GLU A 349 29.57 -12.67 -1.73
N LEU A 350 29.78 -13.89 -2.25
CA LEU A 350 30.58 -14.11 -3.46
C LEU A 350 29.91 -13.48 -4.70
N GLN A 351 28.61 -13.65 -4.90
CA GLN A 351 27.88 -13.01 -5.99
C GLN A 351 27.92 -11.49 -5.89
N TYR A 352 27.76 -10.95 -4.68
CA TYR A 352 27.86 -9.51 -4.44
C TYR A 352 29.26 -8.98 -4.74
N ALA A 353 30.32 -9.70 -4.35
CA ALA A 353 31.68 -9.34 -4.70
C ALA A 353 31.90 -9.37 -6.22
N GLN A 354 31.36 -10.38 -6.92
CA GLN A 354 31.42 -10.43 -8.39
C GLN A 354 30.70 -9.26 -9.04
N LEU A 355 29.50 -8.88 -8.56
CA LEU A 355 28.77 -7.72 -9.06
C LEU A 355 29.49 -6.40 -8.76
N LYS A 356 30.00 -6.23 -7.54
CA LYS A 356 30.69 -5.01 -7.11
C LYS A 356 32.04 -4.81 -7.79
N PHE A 357 32.77 -5.89 -8.05
CA PHE A 357 34.12 -5.85 -8.62
C PHE A 357 34.19 -6.31 -10.07
N SER A 358 33.06 -6.59 -10.73
CA SER A 358 33.00 -6.74 -12.18
C SER A 358 33.06 -5.36 -12.84
N ALA A 359 34.26 -4.78 -12.87
CA ALA A 359 34.62 -3.71 -13.78
C ALA A 359 34.72 -4.26 -15.22
N GLY A 360 33.62 -4.81 -15.74
CA GLY A 360 33.50 -5.33 -17.09
C GLY A 360 32.70 -4.37 -18.00
N PRO A 361 32.64 -4.65 -19.31
CA PRO A 361 31.91 -3.84 -20.32
C PRO A 361 30.41 -3.60 -20.03
N GLY A 362 29.86 -4.27 -19.02
CA GLY A 362 28.52 -4.01 -18.50
C GLY A 362 28.42 -2.71 -17.69
N SER A 363 29.47 -2.31 -16.94
CA SER A 363 29.43 -1.09 -16.10
C SER A 363 29.23 0.17 -16.94
N ASP A 364 30.00 0.33 -18.01
CA ASP A 364 29.86 1.46 -18.94
C ASP A 364 28.50 1.45 -19.66
N ARG A 365 27.93 0.27 -19.92
CA ARG A 365 26.60 0.15 -20.52
C ARG A 365 25.49 0.54 -19.54
N PHE A 366 25.64 0.20 -18.27
CA PHE A 366 24.71 0.61 -17.21
C PHE A 366 24.81 2.12 -16.92
N GLU A 367 26.02 2.69 -16.92
CA GLU A 367 26.22 4.13 -16.78
C GLU A 367 25.61 4.89 -17.95
N ARG A 368 25.83 4.47 -19.20
CA ARG A 368 25.17 5.08 -20.37
C ARG A 368 23.66 4.98 -20.32
N LEU A 369 23.11 3.82 -19.94
CA LEU A 369 21.67 3.66 -19.80
C LEU A 369 21.11 4.57 -18.70
N LYS A 370 21.84 4.73 -17.59
CA LYS A 370 21.46 5.66 -16.52
C LYS A 370 21.46 7.10 -17.02
N GLU A 371 22.46 7.51 -17.79
CA GLU A 371 22.53 8.84 -18.41
C GLU A 371 21.37 9.06 -19.39
N GLU A 372 21.07 8.08 -20.25
CA GLU A 372 19.93 8.13 -21.18
C GLU A 372 18.60 8.29 -20.44
N MET A 373 18.36 7.47 -19.41
CA MET A 373 17.15 7.57 -18.58
C MET A 373 17.05 8.91 -17.83
N GLN A 374 18.19 9.48 -17.44
CA GLN A 374 18.22 10.77 -16.76
C GLN A 374 17.89 11.92 -17.72
N VAL A 375 18.40 11.86 -18.95
CA VAL A 375 18.03 12.82 -20.01
C VAL A 375 16.55 12.70 -20.39
N GLU A 376 16.01 11.49 -20.50
CA GLU A 376 14.58 11.29 -20.75
C GLU A 376 13.71 11.83 -19.60
N LEU A 377 14.16 11.65 -18.35
CA LEU A 377 13.47 12.21 -17.19
C LEU A 377 13.44 13.74 -17.24
N GLU A 378 14.59 14.38 -17.50
CA GLU A 378 14.68 15.84 -17.60
C GLU A 378 13.78 16.38 -18.72
N GLN A 379 13.75 15.73 -19.89
CA GLN A 379 12.85 16.12 -20.98
C GLN A 379 11.37 15.99 -20.61
N GLU A 380 11.01 14.94 -19.88
CA GLU A 380 9.65 14.70 -19.45
C GLU A 380 9.22 15.67 -18.33
N GLU A 381 10.13 16.04 -17.43
CA GLU A 381 9.93 17.08 -16.43
C GLU A 381 9.71 18.46 -17.08
N GLU A 382 10.52 18.83 -18.07
CA GLU A 382 10.31 20.05 -18.85
C GLU A 382 8.95 20.04 -19.57
N ARG A 383 8.57 18.89 -20.13
CA ARG A 383 7.26 18.71 -20.77
C ARG A 383 6.12 18.89 -19.78
N CYS A 384 6.24 18.31 -18.58
CA CYS A 384 5.26 18.46 -17.51
C CYS A 384 5.14 19.92 -17.06
N SER A 385 6.26 20.58 -16.79
CA SER A 385 6.31 21.99 -16.39
C SER A 385 5.65 22.91 -17.44
N HIS A 386 5.88 22.66 -18.73
CA HIS A 386 5.22 23.41 -19.80
C HIS A 386 3.69 23.22 -19.82
N TRP A 387 3.20 22.02 -19.54
CA TRP A 387 1.76 21.76 -19.44
C TRP A 387 1.15 22.35 -18.17
N GLU A 388 1.87 22.34 -17.05
CA GLU A 388 1.47 23.02 -15.82
C GLU A 388 1.34 24.53 -16.05
N ASP A 389 2.29 25.16 -16.74
CA ASP A 389 2.22 26.57 -17.12
C ASP A 389 1.00 26.89 -17.99
N LYS A 390 0.72 26.01 -18.97
CA LYS A 390 -0.48 26.15 -19.82
C LYS A 390 -1.76 25.99 -19.03
N LEU A 391 -1.80 25.02 -18.10
CA LEU A 391 -2.94 24.79 -17.22
C LEU A 391 -3.16 25.98 -16.29
N GLY A 392 -2.09 26.51 -15.68
CA GLY A 392 -2.15 27.70 -14.83
C GLY A 392 -2.66 28.93 -15.59
N LYS A 393 -2.23 29.11 -16.84
CA LYS A 393 -2.77 30.17 -17.73
C LYS A 393 -4.27 29.96 -17.98
N ALA A 394 -4.70 28.75 -18.35
CA ALA A 394 -6.10 28.43 -18.59
C ALA A 394 -6.97 28.64 -17.33
N GLN A 395 -6.51 28.17 -16.17
CA GLN A 395 -7.17 28.38 -14.88
C GLN A 395 -7.27 29.87 -14.52
N SER A 396 -6.22 30.66 -14.76
CA SER A 396 -6.26 32.10 -14.51
C SER A 396 -7.28 32.83 -15.39
N VAL A 397 -7.46 32.38 -16.63
CA VAL A 397 -8.48 32.90 -17.55
C VAL A 397 -9.87 32.50 -17.07
N LEU A 398 -10.09 31.22 -16.73
CA LEU A 398 -11.36 30.74 -16.18
C LEU A 398 -11.75 31.48 -14.91
N HIS A 399 -10.83 31.63 -13.96
CA HIS A 399 -11.08 32.38 -12.73
C HIS A 399 -11.46 33.85 -13.01
N ARG A 400 -10.84 34.46 -14.02
CA ARG A 400 -11.18 35.84 -14.44
C ARG A 400 -12.58 35.92 -15.04
N VAL A 401 -12.97 34.92 -15.84
CA VAL A 401 -14.32 34.79 -16.41
C VAL A 401 -15.34 34.56 -15.29
N GLU A 402 -15.11 33.61 -14.39
CA GLU A 402 -15.98 33.34 -13.23
C GLU A 402 -16.16 34.60 -12.37
N LYS A 403 -15.07 35.33 -12.09
CA LYS A 403 -15.14 36.60 -11.37
C LYS A 403 -15.96 37.64 -12.13
N GLY A 404 -15.84 37.69 -13.47
CA GLY A 404 -16.66 38.53 -14.34
C GLY A 404 -18.15 38.17 -14.28
N VAL A 405 -18.48 36.89 -14.40
CA VAL A 405 -19.84 36.35 -14.27
C VAL A 405 -20.41 36.65 -12.89
N ASN A 406 -19.65 36.40 -11.82
CA ASN A 406 -20.05 36.73 -10.46
C ASN A 406 -20.31 38.24 -10.31
N ASN A 407 -19.45 39.10 -10.86
CA ASN A 407 -19.65 40.55 -10.79
C ASN A 407 -20.93 40.99 -11.50
N LEU A 408 -21.19 40.45 -12.70
CA LEU A 408 -22.40 40.74 -13.46
C LEU A 408 -23.63 40.22 -12.72
N PHE A 409 -23.57 39.00 -12.18
CA PHE A 409 -24.62 38.39 -11.38
C PHE A 409 -24.97 39.24 -10.15
N PHE A 410 -23.97 39.71 -9.39
CA PHE A 410 -24.19 40.61 -8.25
C PHE A 410 -24.86 41.92 -8.65
N ARG A 411 -24.49 42.51 -9.81
CA ARG A 411 -25.14 43.74 -10.32
C ARG A 411 -26.57 43.49 -10.77
N MET A 412 -26.85 42.34 -11.37
CA MET A 412 -28.18 41.94 -11.86
C MET A 412 -29.09 41.43 -10.75
N SER A 413 -28.55 41.09 -9.57
CA SER A 413 -29.31 40.61 -8.42
C SER A 413 -30.38 41.60 -7.93
N CYS A 414 -30.18 42.90 -8.20
CA CYS A 414 -31.09 43.98 -7.83
C CYS A 414 -32.35 44.06 -8.73
N VAL A 415 -32.34 43.39 -9.89
CA VAL A 415 -33.47 43.38 -10.84
C VAL A 415 -34.47 42.32 -10.38
N GLN A 416 -35.66 42.75 -9.94
CA GLN A 416 -36.71 41.84 -9.49
C GLN A 416 -37.41 41.19 -10.69
N VAL A 417 -37.30 39.87 -10.79
CA VAL A 417 -38.03 39.04 -11.75
C VAL A 417 -39.07 38.22 -10.98
N LYS A 418 -40.29 38.14 -11.51
CA LYS A 418 -41.46 37.56 -10.82
C LYS A 418 -41.34 36.07 -10.45
N ASP A 419 -40.35 35.37 -11.01
CA ASP A 419 -40.15 33.92 -10.83
C ASP A 419 -38.75 33.52 -10.28
N SER A 420 -38.03 34.43 -9.60
CA SER A 420 -36.68 34.11 -9.07
C SER A 420 -36.75 33.44 -7.68
N PRO A 421 -36.13 32.24 -7.49
CA PRO A 421 -35.97 31.63 -6.17
C PRO A 421 -35.02 32.45 -5.30
N ARG A 422 -35.42 32.69 -4.04
CA ARG A 422 -34.82 33.69 -3.13
C ARG A 422 -33.48 33.29 -2.50
N GLU A 423 -32.92 32.14 -2.87
CA GLU A 423 -31.67 31.61 -2.33
C GLU A 423 -30.59 31.54 -3.41
N LEU A 424 -29.87 32.65 -3.58
CA LEU A 424 -28.83 32.85 -4.62
C LEU A 424 -27.42 32.43 -4.16
N GLY A 425 -27.32 31.65 -3.09
CA GLY A 425 -26.06 31.21 -2.51
C GLY A 425 -25.61 29.87 -3.10
N GLY A 426 -24.49 29.85 -3.83
CA GLY A 426 -23.83 28.60 -4.27
C GLY A 426 -24.07 28.16 -5.72
N LEU A 427 -24.68 29.01 -6.56
CA LEU A 427 -24.91 28.67 -7.98
C LEU A 427 -23.60 28.57 -8.79
N ASP A 428 -23.56 27.62 -9.72
CA ASP A 428 -22.47 27.44 -10.68
C ASP A 428 -22.39 28.64 -11.66
N ALA A 429 -21.24 28.85 -12.30
CA ALA A 429 -21.03 29.94 -13.25
C ALA A 429 -22.04 29.91 -14.42
N ILE A 430 -22.43 28.72 -14.89
CA ILE A 430 -23.42 28.55 -15.97
C ILE A 430 -24.83 28.89 -15.48
N GLU A 431 -25.16 28.50 -14.24
CA GLU A 431 -26.45 28.79 -13.63
C GLU A 431 -26.62 30.29 -13.37
N LYS A 432 -25.55 30.96 -12.91
CA LYS A 432 -25.50 32.42 -12.78
C LYS A 432 -25.71 33.13 -14.11
N LEU A 433 -25.09 32.65 -15.18
CA LEU A 433 -25.30 33.19 -16.53
C LEU A 433 -26.75 33.01 -17.01
N ARG A 434 -27.35 31.84 -16.79
CA ARG A 434 -28.76 31.59 -17.14
C ARG A 434 -29.72 32.53 -16.39
N GLU A 435 -29.42 32.82 -15.13
CA GLU A 435 -30.21 33.76 -14.34
C GLU A 435 -30.01 35.22 -14.78
N ILE A 436 -28.78 35.60 -15.18
CA ILE A 436 -28.52 36.89 -15.82
C ILE A 436 -29.33 37.01 -17.12
N ASP A 437 -29.33 35.97 -17.98
CA ASP A 437 -30.08 35.92 -19.23
C ASP A 437 -31.59 36.04 -19.01
N ALA A 438 -32.13 35.45 -17.94
CA ALA A 438 -33.54 35.60 -17.57
C ALA A 438 -33.90 37.01 -17.07
N ARG A 439 -32.97 37.71 -16.40
CA ARG A 439 -33.16 39.06 -15.82
C ARG A 439 -32.92 40.19 -16.84
N LEU A 440 -32.11 39.95 -17.87
CA LEU A 440 -31.75 40.91 -18.91
C LEU A 440 -32.97 41.50 -19.66
N PRO A 441 -33.95 40.70 -20.13
CA PRO A 441 -35.14 41.22 -20.80
C PRO A 441 -35.97 42.13 -19.89
N THR A 442 -36.12 41.79 -18.60
CA THR A 442 -36.86 42.63 -17.64
C THR A 442 -36.14 43.97 -17.40
N LEU A 443 -34.81 43.96 -17.34
CA LEU A 443 -34.03 45.21 -17.29
C LEU A 443 -34.21 46.04 -18.56
N GLN A 444 -34.20 45.41 -19.74
CA GLN A 444 -34.35 46.10 -21.01
C GLN A 444 -35.73 46.75 -21.16
N THR A 445 -36.80 46.05 -20.75
CA THR A 445 -38.16 46.61 -20.73
C THR A 445 -38.29 47.76 -19.73
N THR A 446 -37.79 47.59 -18.50
CA THR A 446 -37.85 48.65 -17.47
C THR A 446 -36.98 49.86 -17.81
N ALA A 447 -35.87 49.68 -18.53
CA ALA A 447 -35.05 50.78 -19.04
C ALA A 447 -35.76 51.54 -20.16
N SER A 448 -36.50 50.84 -21.03
CA SER A 448 -37.25 51.46 -22.13
C SER A 448 -38.52 52.20 -21.65
N GLU A 449 -39.20 51.67 -20.63
CA GLU A 449 -40.37 52.31 -19.98
C GLU A 449 -39.98 53.56 -19.17
N LYS A 450 -38.80 53.56 -18.53
CA LYS A 450 -38.33 54.67 -17.69
C LYS A 450 -37.77 55.87 -18.45
N THR A 451 -37.54 55.75 -19.76
CA THR A 451 -37.05 56.86 -20.60
C THR A 451 -38.06 57.98 -20.80
N GLU A 452 -39.36 57.72 -20.61
CA GLU A 452 -40.41 58.73 -20.87
C GLU A 452 -40.82 59.55 -19.63
N GLU A 453 -40.50 59.13 -18.39
CA GLU A 453 -40.93 59.84 -17.16
C GLU A 453 -39.82 60.43 -16.27
N ASN A 454 -38.53 60.09 -16.44
CA ASN A 454 -37.53 60.32 -15.39
C ASN A 454 -36.58 61.52 -15.55
N THR A 455 -36.75 62.43 -16.51
CA THR A 455 -35.91 63.65 -16.56
C THR A 455 -36.23 64.61 -15.42
N ALA A 456 -37.50 64.73 -15.02
CA ALA A 456 -37.94 65.62 -13.94
C ALA A 456 -37.58 65.11 -12.53
N ASP A 457 -37.44 63.79 -12.35
CA ASP A 457 -37.06 63.20 -11.07
C ASP A 457 -35.55 63.05 -10.91
N HIS A 458 -34.78 63.01 -12.00
CA HIS A 458 -33.32 62.95 -11.94
C HIS A 458 -32.71 64.24 -11.35
N GLU A 459 -33.26 65.43 -11.67
CA GLU A 459 -32.82 66.70 -11.06
C GLU A 459 -33.19 66.79 -9.58
N LYS A 460 -34.36 66.30 -9.18
CA LYS A 460 -34.78 66.27 -7.75
C LYS A 460 -33.94 65.29 -6.94
N VAL A 461 -33.65 64.12 -7.49
CA VAL A 461 -32.79 63.11 -6.87
C VAL A 461 -31.34 63.57 -6.82
N TRP A 462 -30.84 64.25 -7.87
CA TRP A 462 -29.53 64.90 -7.83
C TRP A 462 -29.47 66.00 -6.77
N SER A 463 -30.47 66.88 -6.72
CA SER A 463 -30.55 67.94 -5.71
C SER A 463 -30.64 67.37 -4.29
N PHE A 464 -31.36 66.26 -4.10
CA PHE A 464 -31.48 65.56 -2.82
C PHE A 464 -30.19 64.85 -2.43
N LEU A 465 -29.49 64.20 -3.37
CA LEU A 465 -28.17 63.58 -3.15
C LEU A 465 -27.09 64.64 -2.89
N GLU A 466 -27.13 65.78 -3.58
CA GLU A 466 -26.22 66.91 -3.37
C GLU A 466 -26.45 67.56 -2.00
N GLN A 467 -27.71 67.76 -1.59
CA GLN A 467 -28.05 68.20 -0.24
C GLN A 467 -27.68 67.19 0.85
N SER A 468 -27.89 65.89 0.60
CA SER A 468 -27.57 64.82 1.56
C SER A 468 -26.06 64.65 1.71
N THR A 469 -25.29 64.74 0.63
CA THR A 469 -23.82 64.66 0.65
C THR A 469 -23.16 65.90 1.26
N MET A 470 -23.77 67.08 1.15
CA MET A 470 -23.36 68.30 1.87
C MET A 470 -23.60 68.22 3.38
N MET A 471 -24.59 67.44 3.84
CA MET A 471 -25.00 67.35 5.25
C MET A 471 -24.40 66.14 5.98
N GLU A 472 -23.60 65.29 5.32
CA GLU A 472 -23.06 64.07 5.92
C GLU A 472 -21.67 64.30 6.56
N PRO A 473 -21.52 64.27 7.90
CA PRO A 473 -20.30 64.66 8.62
C PRO A 473 -19.11 63.70 8.45
N ARG A 474 -19.21 62.70 7.56
CA ARG A 474 -18.16 61.71 7.25
C ARG A 474 -17.50 61.91 5.89
N ASN A 475 -17.93 62.88 5.08
CA ASN A 475 -17.30 63.20 3.79
C ASN A 475 -16.07 64.11 3.96
N TYR A 476 -15.08 63.65 4.73
CA TYR A 476 -13.71 64.11 4.55
C TYR A 476 -13.19 63.46 3.26
N LYS A 477 -12.87 64.28 2.26
CA LYS A 477 -12.17 63.86 1.04
C LYS A 477 -11.02 62.92 1.42
N ARG A 478 -11.19 61.63 1.12
CA ARG A 478 -10.16 60.62 1.37
C ARG A 478 -8.98 60.96 0.45
N ALA A 479 -7.87 61.42 1.03
CA ALA A 479 -6.67 61.73 0.29
C ALA A 479 -6.26 60.47 -0.52
N SER A 480 -6.04 60.66 -1.82
CA SER A 480 -5.57 59.63 -2.73
C SER A 480 -4.22 59.10 -2.26
N SER A 481 -4.20 57.89 -1.70
CA SER A 481 -2.96 57.12 -1.53
C SER A 481 -2.52 56.61 -2.89
N PRO A 482 -1.23 56.71 -3.26
CA PRO A 482 -0.77 56.28 -4.56
C PRO A 482 -0.77 54.75 -4.64
N VAL A 483 -1.16 54.30 -5.83
CA VAL A 483 -1.15 52.94 -6.34
C VAL A 483 0.23 52.32 -6.15
N TYR A 484 0.27 51.13 -5.55
CA TYR A 484 1.33 50.16 -5.81
C TYR A 484 0.72 48.80 -6.12
N ASP A 485 1.37 48.17 -7.07
CA ASP A 485 0.94 47.08 -7.92
C ASP A 485 0.72 45.77 -7.17
N SER A 486 -0.19 44.96 -7.72
CA SER A 486 -0.49 43.61 -7.28
C SER A 486 0.64 42.67 -7.68
N THR A 487 1.30 42.06 -6.71
CA THR A 487 1.76 40.67 -6.82
C THR A 487 1.38 39.90 -5.56
N SER A 488 0.55 38.90 -5.80
CA SER A 488 0.18 37.83 -4.89
C SER A 488 1.41 37.06 -4.41
N GLU A 489 1.48 36.81 -3.11
CA GLU A 489 1.86 35.50 -2.59
C GLU A 489 1.37 35.38 -1.14
N ASP A 490 0.39 34.49 -0.99
CA ASP A 490 -0.11 34.01 0.27
C ASP A 490 0.95 33.04 0.82
N THR A 491 1.68 33.47 1.83
CA THR A 491 2.60 32.60 2.58
C THR A 491 2.29 32.74 4.06
N PHE A 492 1.72 31.66 4.59
CA PHE A 492 1.67 31.24 5.98
C PHE A 492 2.46 32.12 6.97
N ARG A 493 1.75 32.92 7.77
CA ARG A 493 2.31 33.54 8.97
C ARG A 493 2.59 32.47 10.03
N PHE A 494 3.78 31.90 10.04
CA PHE A 494 4.36 31.40 11.28
C PHE A 494 4.64 32.60 12.20
N ARG A 495 4.05 32.59 13.40
CA ARG A 495 4.54 33.42 14.50
C ARG A 495 5.89 32.87 14.96
N SER A 496 6.96 33.25 14.27
CA SER A 496 8.30 33.14 14.83
C SER A 496 8.58 34.38 15.66
N GLN A 497 8.63 34.17 16.97
CA GLN A 497 9.01 35.16 17.97
C GLN A 497 10.53 35.30 17.96
N GLU A 498 11.08 35.88 16.91
CA GLU A 498 12.46 36.36 16.90
C GLU A 498 12.46 37.81 16.42
N LYS A 499 12.90 38.69 17.32
CA LYS A 499 12.94 40.14 17.10
C LYS A 499 14.08 40.44 16.13
N ASP A 500 13.75 40.47 14.84
CA ASP A 500 14.62 41.11 13.86
C ASP A 500 14.68 42.60 14.15
N CYS A 501 15.82 43.04 14.67
CA CYS A 501 16.22 44.44 14.76
C CYS A 501 16.45 45.00 13.35
N SER A 502 15.37 45.18 12.59
CA SER A 502 15.40 45.95 11.35
C SER A 502 15.49 47.43 11.72
N LEU A 503 16.61 48.05 11.34
CA LEU A 503 16.86 49.47 11.57
C LEU A 503 15.75 50.28 10.90
N SER A 504 15.10 51.16 11.67
CA SER A 504 14.04 52.03 11.14
C SER A 504 14.57 52.84 9.96
N ARG A 505 13.71 53.17 8.99
CA ARG A 505 14.04 54.06 7.86
C ARG A 505 14.68 55.38 8.34
N LYS A 506 14.33 55.85 9.55
CA LYS A 506 14.95 57.03 10.17
C LYS A 506 16.40 56.76 10.63
N ASP A 507 16.70 55.57 11.14
CA ASP A 507 18.04 55.15 11.56
C ASP A 507 18.97 54.92 10.38
N ILE A 508 18.47 54.31 9.31
CA ILE A 508 19.21 54.16 8.05
C ILE A 508 19.57 55.53 7.47
N LYS A 509 18.63 56.48 7.48
CA LYS A 509 18.90 57.87 7.05
C LYS A 509 19.92 58.56 7.93
N ARG A 510 19.86 58.40 9.26
CA ARG A 510 20.86 58.96 10.18
C ARG A 510 22.26 58.42 9.92
N ARG A 511 22.41 57.11 9.75
CA ARG A 511 23.71 56.48 9.46
C ARG A 511 24.24 56.86 8.08
N SER A 512 23.37 57.00 7.08
CA SER A 512 23.74 57.49 5.75
C SER A 512 24.28 58.92 5.80
N ILE A 513 23.66 59.82 6.57
CA ILE A 513 24.15 61.20 6.74
C ILE A 513 25.50 61.22 7.46
N GLN A 514 25.67 60.42 8.51
CA GLN A 514 26.94 60.30 9.23
C GLN A 514 28.07 59.77 8.35
N LEU A 515 27.80 58.81 7.46
CA LEU A 515 28.77 58.34 6.47
C LEU A 515 29.16 59.43 5.47
N ILE A 516 28.21 60.24 5.03
CA ILE A 516 28.47 61.37 4.13
C ILE A 516 29.31 62.45 4.82
N GLU A 517 29.03 62.76 6.10
CA GLU A 517 29.82 63.72 6.89
C GLU A 517 31.26 63.25 7.16
N VAL A 518 31.46 61.95 7.41
CA VAL A 518 32.80 61.36 7.61
C VAL A 518 33.64 61.39 6.33
N HIS A 519 33.01 61.30 5.15
CA HIS A 519 33.70 61.31 3.85
C HIS A 519 33.83 62.69 3.21
N GLN A 520 33.35 63.79 3.85
CA GLN A 520 33.65 65.13 3.33
C GLN A 520 35.10 65.53 3.63
N PRO A 521 35.92 65.86 2.61
CA PRO A 521 37.29 66.30 2.83
C PRO A 521 37.31 67.64 3.56
N LYS A 522 37.94 67.67 4.75
CA LYS A 522 38.17 68.87 5.57
C LYS A 522 38.86 69.94 4.71
N LYS A 523 38.15 71.04 4.39
CA LYS A 523 38.75 72.24 3.79
C LYS A 523 39.76 72.83 4.78
N LYS A 524 41.04 72.81 4.39
CA LYS A 524 42.14 73.45 5.13
C LYS A 524 41.88 74.96 5.24
N ALA A 525 41.87 75.48 6.46
CA ALA A 525 41.89 76.91 6.73
C ALA A 525 43.25 77.49 6.27
N GLN A 526 43.22 78.33 5.24
CA GLN A 526 44.38 79.09 4.79
C GLN A 526 44.51 80.32 5.68
N ARG A 527 45.53 80.31 6.56
CA ARG A 527 45.94 81.43 7.41
C ARG A 527 46.16 82.68 6.56
N CYS A 528 45.41 83.74 6.86
CA CYS A 528 45.67 85.09 6.39
C CYS A 528 46.51 85.79 7.46
N THR A 529 47.81 85.98 7.22
CA THR A 529 48.65 86.87 8.02
C THR A 529 48.50 88.29 7.50
N LYS A 530 47.82 89.15 8.26
CA LYS A 530 47.91 90.60 8.10
C LYS A 530 48.93 91.16 9.10
N LYS A 531 49.84 91.97 8.57
CA LYS A 531 50.67 92.94 9.32
C LYS A 531 49.74 93.96 9.99
N ILE A 532 49.93 94.19 11.28
CA ILE A 532 50.41 95.44 11.94
C ILE A 532 50.71 95.07 13.39
#